data_AF-A0A2X1QNN5-F1
#
_entry.id   AF-A0A2X1QNN5-F1
#
_cell.length_a   1.000
_cell.length_b   1.000
_cell.length_c   1.000
_cell.angle_alpha   90.00
_cell.angle_beta   90.00
_cell.angle_gamma   90.00
#
_symmetry.space_group_name_H-M   'P 1'
#
loop_
_entity.id
_entity.type
_entity.pdbx_description
1 polymer ?
#
loop_
_entity_poly.entity_id
_entity_poly.type
_entity_poly.pdbx_seq_one_letter_code
_entity_poly.pdbx_strand_id
1 'polypeptide(L)'
;MCYKYSIGQPFVYPRNDLSYAGNFLRMMFATPCEEYEVNPVLERAMDRILILHADHEQNASTSTVRTAGSSGANPFACIAAASPPCGDRHTVAPTKRR
;
A
#
# COMPACT_ATOMS: atom_id res chain seq x y z
N MET A 1 -4.19 4.65 6.31
CA MET A 1 -4.22 6.00 6.92
C MET A 1 -4.44 7.10 5.88
N CYS A 2 -3.61 7.23 4.84
CA CYS A 2 -3.78 8.28 3.81
C CYS A 2 -5.18 8.29 3.18
N TYR A 3 -5.76 7.11 2.90
CA TYR A 3 -7.12 7.00 2.39
C TYR A 3 -8.17 7.63 3.32
N LYS A 4 -8.19 7.27 4.60
CA LYS A 4 -9.10 7.84 5.61
C LYS A 4 -8.93 9.36 5.76
N TYR A 5 -7.68 9.84 5.72
CA TYR A 5 -7.40 11.27 5.76
C TYR A 5 -7.94 12.00 4.52
N SER A 6 -7.80 11.41 3.32
CA SER A 6 -8.29 12.02 2.08
C SER A 6 -9.82 12.16 2.01
N ILE A 7 -10.55 11.29 2.71
CA ILE A 7 -12.02 11.31 2.80
C ILE A 7 -12.54 11.96 4.09
N GLY A 8 -11.65 12.47 4.96
CA GLY A 8 -12.04 13.12 6.22
C GLY A 8 -12.62 12.20 7.29
N GLN A 9 -12.38 10.88 7.21
CA GLN A 9 -12.88 9.91 8.18
C GLN A 9 -11.87 9.63 9.30
N PRO A 10 -12.32 9.22 10.51
CA PRO A 10 -11.43 8.92 11.61
C PRO A 10 -10.56 7.69 11.32
N PHE A 11 -9.39 7.65 11.95
CA PHE A 11 -8.47 6.54 11.83
C PHE A 11 -8.93 5.33 12.64
N VAL A 12 -8.79 4.15 12.02
CA VAL A 12 -9.15 2.86 12.63
C VAL A 12 -7.86 2.14 13.03
N TYR A 13 -7.79 1.75 14.31
CA TYR A 13 -6.64 1.00 14.83
C TYR A 13 -6.61 -0.44 14.32
N PRO A 14 -5.41 -1.02 14.13
CA PRO A 14 -5.27 -2.42 13.74
C PRO A 14 -5.83 -3.37 14.83
N ARG A 15 -6.33 -4.53 14.41
CA ARG A 15 -6.71 -5.63 15.31
C ARG A 15 -5.72 -6.78 15.13
N ASN A 16 -5.22 -7.34 16.23
CA ASN A 16 -4.24 -8.45 16.21
C ASN A 16 -4.88 -9.80 15.83
N ASP A 17 -6.20 -9.90 15.93
CA ASP A 17 -6.96 -11.12 15.66
C ASP A 17 -7.18 -11.37 14.15
N LEU A 18 -6.86 -10.38 13.30
CA LEU A 18 -7.06 -10.42 11.86
C LEU A 18 -5.75 -10.64 11.10
N SER A 19 -5.83 -11.27 9.93
CA SER A 19 -4.70 -11.41 9.01
C SER A 19 -4.22 -10.05 8.46
N TYR A 20 -3.03 -10.01 7.86
CA TYR A 20 -2.48 -8.78 7.27
C TYR A 20 -3.43 -8.14 6.24
N ALA A 21 -3.93 -8.93 5.29
CA ALA A 21 -4.86 -8.48 4.26
C ALA A 21 -6.21 -8.04 4.86
N GLY A 22 -6.74 -8.80 5.83
CA GLY A 22 -8.00 -8.46 6.51
C GLY A 22 -7.89 -7.18 7.34
N ASN A 23 -6.77 -7.00 8.04
CA ASN A 23 -6.50 -5.80 8.83
C ASN A 23 -6.32 -4.56 7.92
N PHE A 24 -5.69 -4.72 6.76
CA PHE A 24 -5.58 -3.66 5.75
C PHE A 24 -6.95 -3.22 5.23
N LEU A 25 -7.82 -4.17 4.87
CA LEU A 25 -9.20 -3.89 4.42
C LEU A 25 -10.00 -3.17 5.51
N ARG A 26 -9.90 -3.63 6.76
CA ARG A 26 -10.55 -3.00 7.91
C ARG A 26 -10.07 -1.55 8.10
N MET A 27 -8.78 -1.28 8.05
CA MET A 27 -8.24 0.08 8.21
C MET A 27 -8.68 1.04 7.10
N MET A 28 -9.00 0.54 5.90
CA MET A 28 -9.48 1.39 4.79
C MET A 28 -10.99 1.60 4.81
N PHE A 29 -11.77 0.55 5.03
CA PHE A 29 -13.22 0.60 4.81
C PHE A 29 -14.06 0.64 6.08
N ALA A 30 -13.56 0.20 7.23
CA ALA A 30 -14.35 0.23 8.46
C ALA A 30 -14.74 1.66 8.83
N THR A 31 -16.01 1.86 9.16
CA THR A 31 -16.54 3.11 9.69
C THR A 31 -16.78 2.94 11.19
N PRO A 32 -16.74 4.02 12.00
CA PRO A 32 -17.02 3.93 13.44
C PRO A 32 -18.50 3.65 13.75
N CYS A 33 -19.36 3.66 12.74
CA CYS A 33 -20.81 3.52 12.88
C CYS A 33 -21.28 2.06 12.84
N GLU A 34 -20.48 1.13 12.30
CA GLU A 34 -20.86 -0.27 12.15
C GLU A 34 -19.66 -1.21 12.35
N GLU A 35 -19.92 -2.42 12.81
CA GLU A 35 -18.88 -3.44 12.89
C GLU A 35 -18.57 -3.97 11.49
N TYR A 36 -17.33 -3.77 11.06
CA TYR A 36 -16.87 -4.21 9.74
C TYR A 36 -16.42 -5.66 9.77
N GLU A 37 -17.26 -6.55 9.25
CA GLU A 37 -16.90 -7.95 8.99
C GLU A 37 -16.16 -8.08 7.66
N VAL A 38 -14.94 -8.62 7.72
CA VAL A 38 -14.12 -8.84 6.52
C VAL A 38 -14.66 -10.05 5.77
N ASN A 39 -15.05 -9.86 4.51
CA ASN A 39 -15.44 -10.98 3.66
C ASN A 39 -14.20 -11.83 3.29
N PRO A 40 -14.21 -13.15 3.55
CA PRO A 40 -13.05 -14.03 3.29
C PRO A 40 -12.66 -14.10 1.80
N VAL A 41 -13.59 -13.80 0.88
CA VAL A 41 -13.28 -13.73 -0.56
C VAL A 41 -12.41 -12.52 -0.87
N LEU A 42 -12.74 -11.36 -0.28
CA LEU A 42 -11.99 -10.12 -0.48
C LEU A 42 -10.62 -10.19 0.20
N GLU A 43 -10.55 -10.81 1.38
CA GLU A 43 -9.29 -11.06 2.09
C GLU A 43 -8.32 -11.87 1.22
N ARG A 44 -8.77 -13.01 0.67
CA ARG A 44 -7.95 -13.87 -0.21
C ARG A 44 -7.55 -13.17 -1.51
N ALA A 45 -8.45 -12.36 -2.08
CA ALA A 45 -8.14 -11.60 -3.29
C ALA A 45 -7.05 -10.55 -3.01
N MET A 46 -7.17 -9.83 -1.90
CA MET A 46 -6.19 -8.82 -1.49
C MET A 46 -4.83 -9.43 -1.18
N ASP A 47 -4.80 -10.57 -0.47
CA ASP A 47 -3.56 -11.29 -0.17
C ASP A 47 -2.79 -11.67 -1.44
N ARG A 48 -3.50 -12.20 -2.45
CA ARG A 48 -2.90 -12.50 -3.76
C ARG A 48 -2.39 -11.26 -4.49
N ILE A 49 -3.12 -10.15 -4.44
CA ILE A 49 -2.67 -8.89 -5.05
C ILE A 49 -1.38 -8.42 -4.39
N LEU A 50 -1.31 -8.46 -3.06
CA LEU A 50 -0.11 -8.07 -2.32
C LEU A 50 1.09 -8.95 -2.67
N ILE A 51 0.89 -10.28 -2.74
CA ILE A 51 1.95 -11.22 -3.13
C ILE A 51 2.42 -10.95 -4.57
N LEU A 52 1.50 -10.70 -5.51
CA LEU A 52 1.85 -10.45 -6.90
C LEU A 52 2.64 -9.15 -7.10
N HIS A 53 2.43 -8.15 -6.23
CA HIS A 53 3.15 -6.88 -6.25
C HIS A 53 4.35 -6.85 -5.29
N ALA A 54 4.64 -7.96 -4.60
CA ALA A 54 5.67 -7.99 -3.57
C ALA A 54 7.07 -7.73 -4.14
N ASP A 55 7.34 -8.19 -5.36
CA ASP A 55 8.57 -7.85 -6.06
C ASP A 55 8.38 -7.82 -7.57
N HIS A 56 9.09 -6.90 -8.22
CA HIS A 56 9.19 -6.83 -9.67
C HIS A 56 10.64 -6.53 -10.05
N GLU A 57 11.53 -7.37 -9.51
CA GLU A 57 12.96 -7.47 -9.75
C GLU A 57 13.69 -6.11 -9.82
N GLN A 58 13.93 -5.56 -11.01
CA GLN A 58 14.59 -4.27 -11.21
C GLN A 58 13.61 -3.26 -11.84
N ASN A 59 12.58 -2.88 -11.09
CA ASN A 59 11.73 -1.76 -11.45
C ASN A 59 12.40 -0.41 -11.07
N ALA A 60 11.91 0.68 -11.65
CA ALA A 60 12.49 2.01 -11.44
C ALA A 60 12.56 2.39 -9.94
N SER A 61 11.54 2.06 -9.15
CA SER A 61 11.50 2.30 -7.71
C SER A 61 12.51 1.46 -6.91
N THR A 62 12.74 0.20 -7.27
CA THR A 62 13.74 -0.67 -6.61
C THR A 62 15.16 -0.21 -6.93
N SER A 63 15.39 0.30 -8.14
CA SER A 63 16.70 0.86 -8.54
C SER A 63 17.05 2.17 -7.81
N THR A 64 16.07 3.03 -7.52
CA THR A 64 16.28 4.24 -6.69
C THR A 64 16.55 3.90 -5.23
N VAL A 65 15.92 2.87 -4.65
CA VAL A 65 16.26 2.39 -3.29
C VAL A 65 17.72 1.94 -3.23
N ARG A 66 18.17 1.14 -4.21
CA ARG A 66 19.55 0.64 -4.25
C ARG A 66 20.56 1.78 -4.43
N THR A 67 20.22 2.76 -5.28
CA THR A 67 21.07 3.93 -5.51
C THR A 67 21.13 4.83 -4.27
N ALA A 68 20.00 5.15 -3.65
CA ALA A 68 19.95 5.92 -2.41
C ALA A 68 20.65 5.18 -1.26
N GLY A 69 20.46 3.87 -1.14
CA GLY A 69 21.11 3.02 -0.14
C GLY A 69 22.63 2.95 -0.28
N SER A 70 23.17 3.08 -1.51
CA SER A 70 24.62 3.09 -1.74
C SER A 70 25.35 4.27 -1.08
N SER A 71 24.62 5.35 -0.77
CA SER A 71 25.16 6.51 -0.04
C SER A 71 25.18 6.33 1.49
N GLY A 72 24.77 5.16 2.00
CA GLY A 72 24.67 4.91 3.44
C GLY A 72 23.49 5.63 4.11
N ALA A 73 22.51 6.06 3.32
CA ALA A 73 21.30 6.71 3.83
C ALA A 73 20.48 5.75 4.70
N ASN A 74 19.75 6.30 5.68
CA ASN A 74 18.91 5.49 6.56
C ASN A 74 17.87 4.70 5.73
N PRO A 75 17.49 3.48 6.14
CA PRO A 75 16.60 2.63 5.35
C PRO A 75 15.23 3.26 5.14
N PHE A 76 14.75 4.07 6.10
CA PHE A 76 13.48 4.80 5.98
C PHE A 76 13.50 5.88 4.89
N ALA A 77 14.59 6.63 4.72
CA ALA A 77 14.73 7.61 3.65
C ALA A 77 14.97 6.92 2.30
N CYS A 78 15.64 5.76 2.29
CA CYS A 78 15.76 4.96 1.06
C CYS A 78 14.39 4.51 0.55
N ILE A 79 13.50 4.07 1.44
CA ILE A 79 12.11 3.71 1.08
C ILE A 79 11.30 4.94 0.66
N ALA A 80 11.51 6.10 1.30
CA ALA A 80 10.85 7.34 0.89
C ALA A 80 11.31 7.80 -0.52
N ALA A 81 12.60 7.65 -0.84
CA ALA A 81 13.17 7.94 -2.15
C ALA A 81 12.77 6.91 -3.23
N ALA A 82 12.33 5.71 -2.82
CA ALA A 82 11.74 4.69 -3.69
C ALA A 82 10.44 5.15 -4.33
N SER A 83 9.71 6.05 -3.67
CA SER A 83 8.45 6.56 -4.19
C SER A 83 8.74 7.24 -5.53
N PRO A 84 8.21 6.72 -6.65
CA PRO A 84 8.46 7.33 -7.94
C PRO A 84 8.02 8.80 -7.87
N PRO A 85 8.81 9.75 -8.41
CA PRO A 85 8.34 11.11 -8.55
C PRO A 85 6.99 11.06 -9.27
N CYS A 86 6.01 11.81 -8.79
CA CYS A 86 4.68 11.92 -9.40
C CYS A 86 4.87 12.37 -10.86
N GLY A 87 4.98 11.37 -11.74
CA GLY A 87 5.62 11.45 -13.03
C GLY A 87 5.03 10.34 -13.86
N ASP A 88 4.26 10.76 -14.85
CA ASP A 88 3.09 10.11 -15.45
C ASP A 88 3.26 8.75 -16.16
N ARG A 89 4.41 8.06 -15.99
CA ARG A 89 4.82 6.99 -16.92
C ARG A 89 5.04 5.59 -16.34
N HIS A 90 5.14 5.40 -15.02
CA HIS A 90 5.52 4.08 -14.47
C HIS A 90 4.42 3.32 -13.72
N THR A 91 3.33 3.97 -13.27
CA THR A 91 2.28 3.32 -12.44
C THR A 91 0.84 3.51 -12.94
N VAL A 92 0.62 4.29 -14.01
CA VAL A 92 -0.72 4.72 -14.47
C VAL A 92 -1.37 3.74 -15.48
N ALA A 93 -0.90 2.49 -15.57
CA ALA A 93 -1.37 1.54 -16.59
C ALA A 93 -2.89 1.24 -16.56
N PRO A 94 -3.60 1.17 -15.41
CA PRO A 94 -5.04 0.94 -15.42
C PRO A 94 -5.90 2.21 -15.54
N THR A 95 -5.36 3.40 -15.27
CA THR A 95 -6.15 4.65 -15.16
C THR A 95 -6.12 5.54 -16.42
N LYS A 96 -5.27 5.24 -17.41
CA LYS A 96 -5.14 6.01 -18.68
C LYS A 96 -5.83 5.41 -19.92
N ARG A 97 -6.81 4.51 -19.76
CA ARG A 97 -7.74 4.14 -20.86
C ARG A 97 -9.01 4.98 -20.79
N ARG A 98 -8.92 6.24 -21.22
CA ARG A 98 -10.03 7.06 -21.73
C ARG A 98 -9.48 8.26 -22.48
#